data_AF-A0A7C9IY06-F1
#
_entry.id   AF-A0A7C9IY06-F1
#
_cell.length_a   1.000
_cell.length_b   1.000
_cell.length_c   1.000
_cell.angle_alpha   90.00
_cell.angle_beta   90.00
_cell.angle_gamma   90.00
#
_symmetry.space_group_name_H-M   'P 1'
#
loop_
_entity.id
_entity.type
_entity.pdbx_description
1 polymer ?
#
loop_
_entity_poly.entity_id
_entity_poly.type
_entity_poly.pdbx_seq_one_letter_code
_entity_poly.pdbx_strand_id
1 'polypeptide(L)'
;MAKREDKGRMGSFARGSELWMHQARLFVVAIGTVGLLSVLVGLAVTSGYFWHSTTAAEKYALERNVLARTRDVLGMTAGKMELHVEGQQRLLEVEQVARLTESLAEEGWRKLRNGGLFGALSAAGFVFLVSLYWWGYGRAKMQDRQLRGARLVAGPELAMLVRQRKEASPYEIAGVPMRLKSETLHTLLAGAQGTGKSQQFFALMKQVRAQGKRMIVYDPTGEFTQAFYRAGKDILMNPLDARSPNWNVWQEIAKDYHYDNVANGLIPDPVGSDPFWAHAGRMLLKDVIVVLGKKGKRTNRELYHAIAKTNLQDLHKLLQGTAGASYVDPTTERTGMSLKMTVQNQLESFRFLPDEGDPFSIRQWIHAEGDSWMFITARESMREALKPVLSLWIDTAIKAVLDLEPVHRERLWFCIDELPTLQKLDILKLALTNTRKYGLCMVLGVQDFSQLYEIYGHDLAKTIISGCQTKLLLRVTDGAAAKLLSDLMGQAEVDEKEETLSYGLSPERDGVSVFARRSMRDLVLSSEILTLPDMTGYLVIPGDYPIARVQYGYVPTDKQAEGFVERQGFSISFKPAVPAGTAPLAAASQVAQGGQDFAQPDPLSRAKVGPEPEPGAGSTKPNPLADAL
;
A
#
# COMPACT_ATOMS: atom_id res chain seq x y z
N MET A 1 8.19 20.88 -15.89
CA MET A 1 9.65 21.13 -15.92
C MET A 1 10.01 21.72 -17.27
N ALA A 2 10.49 22.97 -17.29
CA ALA A 2 11.06 23.55 -18.49
C ALA A 2 12.28 22.70 -18.92
N LYS A 3 12.26 22.22 -20.17
CA LYS A 3 13.41 21.58 -20.80
C LYS A 3 14.57 22.57 -20.72
N ARG A 4 15.59 22.27 -19.90
CA ARG A 4 16.88 22.97 -19.99
C ARG A 4 17.34 22.84 -21.44
N GLU A 5 17.53 23.97 -22.11
CA GLU A 5 18.08 24.00 -23.47
C GLU A 5 19.35 23.16 -23.52
N ASP A 6 19.37 22.28 -24.50
CA ASP A 6 20.44 21.33 -24.77
C ASP A 6 21.68 22.13 -25.16
N LYS A 7 22.55 22.43 -24.18
CA LYS A 7 23.85 23.07 -24.43
C LYS A 7 24.68 22.15 -25.32
N GLY A 8 24.57 22.35 -26.64
CA GLY A 8 25.38 21.85 -27.75
C GLY A 8 26.01 20.47 -27.56
N ARG A 9 25.54 19.48 -28.33
CA ARG A 9 26.11 18.12 -28.46
C ARG A 9 27.65 18.03 -28.46
N MET A 10 28.33 19.07 -28.95
CA MET A 10 29.80 19.17 -29.00
C MET A 10 30.42 19.49 -27.63
N GLY A 11 29.76 20.32 -26.81
CA GLY A 11 30.18 20.63 -25.44
C GLY A 11 29.85 19.54 -24.43
N SER A 12 28.86 18.68 -24.70
CA SER A 12 28.62 17.45 -23.93
C SER A 12 29.60 16.34 -24.32
N PHE A 13 29.97 16.23 -25.60
CA PHE A 13 31.01 15.31 -26.08
C PHE A 13 32.40 15.67 -25.53
N ALA A 14 32.82 16.94 -25.62
CA ALA A 14 34.10 17.39 -25.10
C ALA A 14 34.23 17.10 -23.59
N ARG A 15 33.23 17.50 -22.80
CA ARG A 15 33.18 17.21 -21.36
C ARG A 15 33.18 15.71 -21.07
N GLY A 16 32.44 14.92 -21.84
CA GLY A 16 32.43 13.46 -21.71
C GLY A 16 33.79 12.82 -22.03
N SER A 17 34.48 13.33 -23.04
CA SER A 17 35.82 12.85 -23.44
C SER A 17 36.90 13.20 -22.41
N GLU A 18 36.83 14.40 -21.81
CA GLU A 18 37.73 14.82 -20.73
C GLU A 18 37.52 13.98 -19.45
N LEU A 19 36.26 13.73 -19.07
CA LEU A 19 35.90 12.83 -17.98
C LEU A 19 36.50 11.43 -18.18
N TRP A 20 36.35 10.87 -19.39
CA TRP A 20 36.86 9.55 -19.71
C TRP A 20 38.39 9.49 -19.69
N MET A 21 39.07 10.46 -20.32
CA MET A 21 40.54 10.52 -20.32
C MET A 21 41.11 10.66 -18.91
N HIS A 22 40.45 11.45 -18.05
CA HIS A 22 40.85 11.61 -16.66
C HIS A 22 40.69 10.32 -15.86
N GLN A 23 39.55 9.63 -15.98
CA GLN A 23 39.34 8.32 -15.35
C GLN A 23 40.36 7.28 -15.84
N ALA A 24 40.66 7.26 -17.15
CA ALA A 24 41.65 6.36 -17.73
C ALA A 24 43.06 6.64 -17.17
N ARG A 25 43.46 7.92 -17.03
CA ARG A 25 44.75 8.29 -16.44
C ARG A 25 44.84 7.89 -14.98
N LEU A 26 43.83 8.20 -14.16
CA LEU A 26 43.80 7.81 -12.75
C LEU A 26 43.88 6.28 -12.59
N PHE A 27 43.18 5.56 -13.45
CA PHE A 27 43.22 4.09 -13.49
C PHE A 27 44.61 3.56 -13.86
N VAL A 28 45.26 4.13 -14.87
CA VAL A 28 46.62 3.76 -15.27
C VAL A 28 47.65 4.06 -14.17
N VAL A 29 47.55 5.22 -13.51
CA VAL A 29 48.43 5.58 -12.39
C VAL A 29 48.22 4.64 -11.20
N ALA A 30 46.96 4.32 -10.87
CA ALA A 30 46.62 3.38 -9.80
C ALA A 30 47.18 1.98 -10.08
N ILE A 31 47.00 1.46 -11.31
CA ILE A 31 47.56 0.17 -11.74
C ILE A 31 49.08 0.21 -11.74
N GLY A 32 49.69 1.27 -12.28
CA GLY A 32 51.14 1.42 -12.32
C GLY A 32 51.76 1.43 -10.93
N THR A 33 51.14 2.12 -9.98
CA THR A 33 51.60 2.18 -8.58
C THR A 33 51.48 0.83 -7.87
N VAL A 34 50.34 0.16 -8.02
CA VAL A 34 50.12 -1.17 -7.42
C VAL A 34 51.01 -2.23 -8.06
N GLY A 35 51.21 -2.15 -9.38
CA GLY A 35 52.13 -3.02 -10.13
C GLY A 35 53.58 -2.82 -9.70
N LEU A 36 54.02 -1.57 -9.49
CA LEU A 36 55.36 -1.30 -8.99
C LEU A 36 55.57 -1.87 -7.58
N LEU A 37 54.61 -1.64 -6.68
CA LEU A 37 54.65 -2.18 -5.31
C LEU A 37 54.62 -3.70 -5.29
N SER A 38 53.83 -4.35 -6.17
CA SER A 38 53.76 -5.81 -6.23
C SER A 38 55.07 -6.43 -6.72
N VAL A 39 55.75 -5.78 -7.68
CA VAL A 39 57.09 -6.19 -8.12
C VAL A 39 58.10 -6.06 -6.98
N LEU A 40 58.07 -4.96 -6.22
CA LEU A 40 58.96 -4.79 -5.05
C LEU A 40 58.72 -5.86 -3.98
N VAL A 41 57.44 -6.17 -3.68
CA VAL A 41 57.08 -7.26 -2.76
C VAL A 41 57.59 -8.60 -3.28
N GLY A 42 57.39 -8.90 -4.58
CA GLY A 42 57.87 -10.13 -5.19
C GLY A 42 59.38 -10.27 -5.17
N LEU A 43 60.12 -9.19 -5.44
CA LEU A 43 61.59 -9.17 -5.37
C LEU A 43 62.11 -9.33 -3.94
N ALA A 44 61.46 -8.69 -2.96
CA ALA A 44 61.81 -8.83 -1.55
C ALA A 44 61.60 -10.27 -1.06
N VAL A 45 60.49 -10.91 -1.42
CA VAL A 45 60.21 -12.31 -1.08
C VAL A 45 61.18 -13.26 -1.78
N THR A 46 61.46 -13.02 -3.07
CA THR A 46 62.42 -13.83 -3.85
C THR A 46 63.82 -13.75 -3.22
N SER A 47 64.28 -12.54 -2.91
CA SER A 47 65.61 -12.29 -2.34
C SER A 47 65.71 -12.83 -0.91
N GLY A 48 64.68 -12.62 -0.08
CA GLY A 48 64.62 -13.13 1.28
C GLY A 48 64.62 -14.66 1.33
N TYR A 49 63.80 -15.30 0.49
CA TYR A 49 63.78 -16.76 0.37
C TYR A 49 65.13 -17.30 -0.09
N PHE A 50 65.70 -16.72 -1.15
CA PHE A 50 67.00 -17.14 -1.67
C PHE A 50 68.10 -16.96 -0.62
N TRP A 51 68.11 -15.84 0.10
CA TRP A 51 69.12 -15.57 1.12
C TRP A 51 69.07 -16.55 2.29
N HIS A 52 67.86 -16.90 2.74
CA HIS A 52 67.62 -17.78 3.89
C HIS A 52 67.77 -19.27 3.54
N SER A 53 67.34 -19.69 2.35
CA SER A 53 67.36 -21.09 1.94
C SER A 53 68.70 -21.55 1.34
N THR A 54 69.56 -20.62 0.91
CA THR A 54 70.81 -20.93 0.20
C THR A 54 72.02 -20.81 1.12
N THR A 55 72.88 -21.84 1.14
CA THR A 55 74.10 -21.85 1.97
C THR A 55 75.21 -20.99 1.36
N ALA A 56 76.24 -20.63 2.15
CA ALA A 56 77.36 -19.82 1.65
C ALA A 56 78.13 -20.51 0.52
N ALA A 57 78.28 -21.84 0.59
CA ALA A 57 78.92 -22.65 -0.45
C ALA A 57 78.13 -22.66 -1.75
N GLU A 58 76.79 -22.78 -1.69
CA GLU A 58 75.91 -22.72 -2.85
C GLU A 58 75.90 -21.34 -3.51
N LYS A 59 75.91 -20.24 -2.73
CA LYS A 59 76.00 -18.87 -3.27
C LYS A 59 77.33 -18.65 -4.02
N TYR A 60 78.44 -19.07 -3.41
CA TYR A 60 79.77 -18.97 -3.99
C TYR A 60 79.92 -19.84 -5.24
N ALA A 61 79.42 -21.08 -5.20
CA ALA A 61 79.41 -21.98 -6.35
C ALA A 61 78.56 -21.44 -7.50
N LEU A 62 77.38 -20.90 -7.22
CA LEU A 62 76.50 -20.28 -8.22
C LEU A 62 77.17 -19.08 -8.90
N GLU A 63 77.78 -18.17 -8.13
CA GLU A 63 78.49 -17.01 -8.65
C GLU A 63 79.64 -17.44 -9.59
N ARG A 64 80.47 -18.39 -9.14
CA ARG A 64 81.61 -18.89 -9.90
C ARG A 64 81.18 -19.67 -11.14
N ASN A 65 80.08 -20.42 -11.05
CA ASN A 65 79.51 -21.15 -12.19
C ASN A 65 78.98 -20.21 -13.26
N VAL A 66 78.22 -19.18 -12.87
CA VAL A 66 77.71 -18.16 -13.81
C VAL A 66 78.86 -17.43 -14.48
N LEU A 67 79.89 -17.04 -13.73
CA LEU A 67 81.05 -16.34 -14.29
C LEU A 67 81.87 -17.24 -15.23
N ALA A 68 82.00 -18.54 -14.91
CA ALA A 68 82.66 -19.52 -15.77
C ALA A 68 81.89 -19.75 -17.08
N ARG A 69 80.57 -20.00 -17.00
CA ARG A 69 79.73 -20.17 -18.20
C ARG A 69 79.64 -18.90 -19.04
N THR A 70 79.64 -17.72 -18.43
CA THR A 70 79.65 -16.45 -19.18
C THR A 70 80.97 -16.26 -19.93
N ARG A 71 82.11 -16.59 -19.31
CA ARG A 71 83.42 -16.54 -19.97
C ARG A 71 83.55 -17.57 -21.09
N ASP A 72 82.99 -18.75 -20.89
CA ASP A 72 82.94 -19.81 -21.89
C ASP A 72 82.13 -19.38 -23.13
N VAL A 73 80.92 -18.85 -22.92
CA VAL A 73 80.06 -18.32 -24.00
C VAL A 73 80.69 -17.15 -24.75
N LEU A 74 81.46 -16.29 -24.05
CA LEU A 74 82.15 -15.15 -24.65
C LEU A 74 83.50 -15.53 -25.29
N GLY A 75 83.87 -16.81 -25.34
CA GLY A 75 85.13 -17.29 -25.92
C GLY A 75 86.38 -16.89 -25.13
N MET A 76 86.23 -16.44 -23.88
CA MET A 76 87.31 -16.01 -22.99
C MET A 76 87.82 -17.17 -22.12
N THR A 77 88.20 -18.28 -22.76
CA THR A 77 88.60 -19.52 -22.07
C THR A 77 90.09 -19.62 -21.75
N ALA A 78 90.93 -18.72 -22.28
CA ALA A 78 92.38 -18.74 -22.10
C ALA A 78 92.87 -18.35 -20.68
N GLY A 79 91.99 -17.79 -19.84
CA GLY A 79 92.33 -17.34 -18.48
C GLY A 79 91.85 -18.31 -17.40
N LYS A 80 92.78 -18.76 -16.53
CA LYS A 80 92.43 -19.58 -15.36
C LYS A 80 91.55 -18.82 -14.38
N MET A 81 90.64 -19.54 -13.74
CA MET A 81 89.71 -19.03 -12.74
C MET A 81 90.06 -19.54 -11.35
N GLU A 82 89.99 -18.66 -10.37
CA GLU A 82 90.14 -19.02 -8.96
C GLU A 82 88.88 -19.70 -8.44
N LEU A 83 89.04 -20.90 -7.88
CA LEU A 83 88.02 -21.65 -7.17
C LEU A 83 88.59 -22.19 -5.85
N HIS A 84 87.86 -21.98 -4.76
CA HIS A 84 88.21 -22.60 -3.47
C HIS A 84 87.65 -24.02 -3.43
N VAL A 85 88.54 -25.01 -3.37
CA VAL A 85 88.19 -26.44 -3.28
C VAL A 85 88.82 -26.97 -1.99
N GLU A 86 88.01 -27.51 -1.08
CA GLU A 86 88.46 -28.04 0.23
C GLU A 86 89.25 -27.03 1.10
N GLY A 87 88.90 -25.74 1.01
CA GLY A 87 89.54 -24.68 1.79
C GLY A 87 90.86 -24.14 1.22
N GLN A 88 91.30 -24.62 0.05
CA GLN A 88 92.48 -24.11 -0.67
C GLN A 88 92.10 -23.43 -1.99
N GLN A 89 92.74 -22.30 -2.28
CA GLN A 89 92.60 -21.59 -3.55
C GLN A 89 93.34 -22.33 -4.67
N ARG A 90 92.62 -22.70 -5.74
CA ARG A 90 93.20 -23.31 -6.93
C ARG A 90 92.85 -22.50 -8.18
N LEU A 91 93.84 -22.32 -9.06
CA LEU A 91 93.67 -21.76 -10.40
C LEU A 91 93.35 -22.88 -11.38
N LEU A 92 92.10 -22.95 -11.82
CA LEU A 92 91.57 -24.02 -12.67
C LEU A 92 91.14 -23.47 -14.03
N GLU A 93 91.10 -24.32 -15.04
CA GLU A 93 90.57 -23.95 -16.35
C GLU A 93 89.06 -23.61 -16.25
N VAL A 94 88.57 -22.70 -17.09
CA VAL A 94 87.16 -22.23 -17.06
C VAL A 94 86.17 -23.39 -17.11
N GLU A 95 86.46 -24.40 -17.94
CA GLU A 95 85.63 -25.60 -18.08
C GLU A 95 85.63 -26.47 -16.80
N GLN A 96 86.77 -26.57 -16.12
CA GLN A 96 86.88 -27.31 -14.86
C GLN A 96 86.12 -26.61 -13.74
N VAL A 97 86.18 -25.28 -13.66
CA VAL A 97 85.38 -24.50 -12.69
C VAL A 97 83.89 -24.66 -12.96
N ALA A 98 83.46 -24.64 -14.22
CA ALA A 98 82.06 -24.87 -14.59
C ALA A 98 81.55 -26.24 -14.14
N ARG A 99 82.31 -27.33 -14.40
CA ARG A 99 81.93 -28.70 -14.00
C ARG A 99 81.94 -28.91 -12.48
N LEU A 100 82.96 -28.40 -11.77
CA LEU A 100 83.11 -28.60 -10.33
C LEU A 100 82.06 -27.84 -9.50
N THR A 101 81.56 -26.71 -10.03
CA THR A 101 80.53 -25.90 -9.37
C THR A 101 79.11 -26.27 -9.80
N GLU A 102 78.95 -27.13 -10.81
CA GLU A 102 77.68 -27.41 -11.48
C GLU A 102 76.59 -27.92 -10.53
N SER A 103 76.88 -28.93 -9.70
CA SER A 103 75.90 -29.52 -8.79
C SER A 103 75.37 -28.53 -7.75
N LEU A 104 76.27 -27.79 -7.09
CA LEU A 104 75.90 -26.76 -6.11
C LEU A 104 75.24 -25.54 -6.76
N ALA A 105 75.65 -25.20 -7.99
CA ALA A 105 75.02 -24.14 -8.77
C ALA A 105 73.61 -24.52 -9.24
N GLU A 106 73.35 -25.78 -9.60
CA GLU A 106 72.01 -26.29 -9.89
C GLU A 106 71.08 -26.18 -8.67
N GLU A 107 71.59 -26.48 -7.48
CA GLU A 107 70.82 -26.30 -6.24
C GLU A 107 70.52 -24.82 -5.95
N GLY A 108 71.52 -23.94 -6.18
CA GLY A 108 71.35 -22.49 -6.12
C GLY A 108 70.29 -21.97 -7.11
N TRP A 109 70.36 -22.42 -8.37
CA TRP A 109 69.36 -22.10 -9.40
C TRP A 109 67.96 -22.62 -9.05
N ARG A 110 67.86 -23.83 -8.50
CA ARG A 110 66.58 -24.41 -8.04
C ARG A 110 65.97 -23.57 -6.92
N LYS A 111 66.76 -23.16 -5.91
CA LYS A 111 66.30 -22.31 -4.81
C LYS A 111 65.95 -20.90 -5.30
N LEU A 112 66.70 -20.35 -6.25
CA LEU A 112 66.39 -19.07 -6.89
C LEU A 112 65.07 -19.13 -7.67
N ARG A 113 64.83 -20.20 -8.44
CA ARG A 113 63.56 -20.44 -9.16
C ARG A 113 62.38 -20.60 -8.21
N ASN A 114 62.55 -21.36 -7.13
CA ASN A 114 61.52 -21.50 -6.09
C ASN A 114 61.24 -20.15 -5.43
N GLY A 115 62.28 -19.37 -5.12
CA GLY A 115 62.15 -18.00 -4.64
C GLY A 115 61.37 -17.11 -5.60
N GLY A 116 61.65 -17.20 -6.91
CA GLY A 116 60.90 -16.49 -7.94
C GLY A 116 59.43 -16.90 -8.02
N LEU A 117 59.13 -18.19 -7.84
CA LEU A 117 57.74 -18.69 -7.78
C LEU A 117 57.00 -18.16 -6.53
N PHE A 118 57.63 -18.19 -5.36
CA PHE A 118 57.07 -17.59 -4.15
C PHE A 118 56.89 -16.07 -4.29
N GLY A 119 57.86 -15.38 -4.89
CA GLY A 119 57.78 -13.95 -5.19
C GLY A 119 56.62 -13.61 -6.12
N ALA A 120 56.43 -14.39 -7.19
CA ALA A 120 55.31 -14.22 -8.12
C ALA A 120 53.95 -14.44 -7.44
N LEU A 121 53.82 -15.50 -6.62
CA LEU A 121 52.60 -15.77 -5.86
C LEU A 121 52.30 -14.67 -4.83
N SER A 122 53.33 -14.17 -4.13
CA SER A 122 53.18 -13.06 -3.19
C SER A 122 52.81 -11.74 -3.89
N ALA A 123 53.40 -11.45 -5.05
CA ALA A 123 53.03 -10.28 -5.86
C ALA A 123 51.58 -10.36 -6.34
N ALA A 124 51.15 -11.52 -6.86
CA ALA A 124 49.77 -11.74 -7.27
C ALA A 124 48.79 -11.64 -6.08
N GLY A 125 49.15 -12.23 -4.94
CA GLY A 125 48.37 -12.14 -3.69
C GLY A 125 48.25 -10.69 -3.18
N PHE A 126 49.33 -9.91 -3.26
CA PHE A 126 49.31 -8.49 -2.90
C PHE A 126 48.36 -7.69 -3.78
N VAL A 127 48.44 -7.86 -5.11
CA VAL A 127 47.51 -7.21 -6.06
C VAL A 127 46.07 -7.59 -5.75
N PHE A 128 45.81 -8.88 -5.47
CA PHE A 128 44.48 -9.37 -5.12
C PHE A 128 43.93 -8.73 -3.83
N LEU A 129 44.73 -8.68 -2.76
CA LEU A 129 44.32 -8.09 -1.48
C LEU A 129 44.09 -6.58 -1.58
N VAL A 130 44.96 -5.86 -2.28
CA VAL A 130 44.77 -4.41 -2.52
C VAL A 130 43.52 -4.16 -3.34
N SER A 131 43.25 -4.99 -4.35
CA SER A 131 42.03 -4.91 -5.17
C SER A 131 40.77 -5.16 -4.35
N LEU A 132 40.76 -6.18 -3.47
CA LEU A 132 39.66 -6.43 -2.54
C LEU A 132 39.44 -5.26 -1.57
N TYR A 133 40.52 -4.72 -1.02
CA TYR A 133 40.46 -3.57 -0.11
C TYR A 133 39.87 -2.34 -0.80
N TRP A 134 40.36 -1.99 -1.99
CA TRP A 134 39.83 -0.86 -2.77
C TRP A 134 38.36 -1.06 -3.15
N TRP A 135 37.95 -2.27 -3.50
CA TRP A 135 36.55 -2.57 -3.78
C TRP A 135 35.66 -2.38 -2.54
N GLY A 136 36.10 -2.85 -1.37
CA GLY A 136 35.39 -2.63 -0.10
C GLY A 136 35.32 -1.16 0.29
N TYR A 137 36.46 -0.47 0.26
CA TYR A 137 36.61 0.94 0.64
C TYR A 137 35.80 1.86 -0.28
N GLY A 138 35.87 1.65 -1.60
CA GLY A 138 35.10 2.40 -2.57
C GLY A 138 33.59 2.27 -2.35
N ARG A 139 33.09 1.03 -2.14
CA ARG A 139 31.66 0.81 -1.85
C ARG A 139 31.21 1.48 -0.56
N ALA A 140 31.94 1.33 0.54
CA ALA A 140 31.55 1.90 1.82
C ALA A 140 31.59 3.44 1.82
N LYS A 141 32.55 4.04 1.11
CA LYS A 141 32.69 5.50 1.05
C LYS A 141 31.73 6.15 0.07
N MET A 142 31.20 5.44 -0.92
CA MET A 142 30.28 5.99 -1.94
C MET A 142 28.80 5.74 -1.69
N GLN A 143 28.43 4.95 -0.67
CA GLN A 143 27.02 4.75 -0.35
C GLN A 143 26.45 5.95 0.43
N ASP A 144 25.27 6.39 -0.01
CA ASP A 144 24.41 7.29 0.75
C ASP A 144 24.03 6.64 2.08
N ARG A 145 24.05 7.43 3.14
CA ARG A 145 23.74 6.93 4.49
C ARG A 145 22.48 7.58 5.01
N GLN A 146 21.46 6.78 5.27
CA GLN A 146 20.31 7.26 6.01
C GLN A 146 20.71 7.51 7.47
N LEU A 147 20.45 8.74 7.95
CA LEU A 147 20.82 9.17 9.31
C LEU A 147 19.69 8.90 10.31
N ARG A 148 18.46 9.27 9.96
CA ARG A 148 17.26 9.13 10.80
C ARG A 148 15.97 9.20 9.97
N GLY A 149 14.82 9.07 10.64
CA GLY A 149 13.50 9.12 10.02
C GLY A 149 12.95 7.74 9.66
N ALA A 150 11.92 7.74 8.81
CA ALA A 150 11.24 6.52 8.41
C ALA A 150 12.17 5.64 7.56
N ARG A 151 12.10 4.32 7.74
CA ARG A 151 12.94 3.35 7.01
C ARG A 151 12.05 2.47 6.14
N LEU A 152 12.51 2.15 4.93
CA LEU A 152 11.82 1.24 4.02
C LEU A 152 12.58 -0.10 3.96
N VAL A 153 11.87 -1.20 4.19
CA VAL A 153 12.38 -2.58 4.13
C VAL A 153 11.50 -3.46 3.24
N ALA A 154 11.92 -4.70 2.98
CA ALA A 154 11.06 -5.68 2.34
C ALA A 154 10.06 -6.31 3.34
N GLY A 155 8.90 -6.75 2.87
CA GLY A 155 7.90 -7.47 3.68
C GLY A 155 8.46 -8.59 4.56
N PRO A 156 9.24 -9.55 4.00
CA PRO A 156 9.84 -10.63 4.78
C PRO A 156 10.78 -10.16 5.90
N GLU A 157 11.50 -9.05 5.67
CA GLU A 157 12.38 -8.45 6.68
C GLU A 157 11.56 -7.88 7.84
N LEU A 158 10.48 -7.13 7.56
CA LEU A 158 9.57 -6.65 8.59
C LEU A 158 8.93 -7.82 9.36
N ALA A 159 8.49 -8.87 8.65
CA ALA A 159 7.91 -10.05 9.29
C ALA A 159 8.92 -10.75 10.22
N MET A 160 10.18 -10.85 9.81
CA MET A 160 11.26 -11.37 10.66
C MET A 160 11.47 -10.49 11.90
N LEU A 161 11.50 -9.16 11.76
CA LEU A 161 11.68 -8.22 12.86
C LEU A 161 10.55 -8.33 13.91
N VAL A 162 9.29 -8.37 13.46
CA VAL A 162 8.12 -8.52 14.35
C VAL A 162 8.17 -9.83 15.13
N ARG A 163 8.54 -10.94 14.46
CA ARG A 163 8.69 -12.26 15.09
C ARG A 163 9.86 -12.31 16.06
N GLN A 164 11.02 -11.73 15.72
CA GLN A 164 12.20 -11.66 16.59
C GLN A 164 11.92 -10.87 17.87
N ARG A 165 11.12 -9.81 17.78
CA ARG A 165 10.68 -9.02 18.95
C ARG A 165 9.58 -9.71 19.78
N LYS A 166 9.10 -10.89 19.36
CA LYS A 166 7.99 -11.63 20.01
C LYS A 166 6.68 -10.82 20.05
N GLU A 167 6.46 -9.98 19.05
CA GLU A 167 5.26 -9.14 18.94
C GLU A 167 4.39 -9.55 17.74
N ALA A 168 4.51 -10.79 17.25
CA ALA A 168 3.70 -11.28 16.14
C ALA A 168 2.27 -11.61 16.60
N SER A 169 1.29 -10.97 15.96
CA SER A 169 -0.12 -11.33 16.01
C SER A 169 -0.38 -12.65 15.28
N PRO A 170 -1.46 -13.39 15.61
CA PRO A 170 -1.94 -14.47 14.75
C PRO A 170 -2.52 -14.00 13.41
N TYR A 171 -2.72 -12.69 13.21
CA TYR A 171 -3.20 -12.12 11.95
C TYR A 171 -2.05 -11.52 11.16
N GLU A 172 -2.08 -11.71 9.85
CA GLU A 172 -1.13 -11.18 8.88
C GLU A 172 -1.83 -10.35 7.81
N ILE A 173 -1.15 -9.28 7.36
CA ILE A 173 -1.52 -8.48 6.20
C ILE A 173 -0.38 -8.60 5.18
N ALA A 174 -0.71 -9.01 3.96
CA ALA A 174 0.26 -9.23 2.88
C ALA A 174 1.47 -10.11 3.28
N GLY A 175 1.23 -11.15 4.09
CA GLY A 175 2.26 -12.08 4.58
C GLY A 175 3.15 -11.54 5.71
N VAL A 176 2.83 -10.36 6.25
CA VAL A 176 3.50 -9.76 7.40
C VAL A 176 2.58 -9.83 8.62
N PRO A 177 3.01 -10.41 9.75
CA PRO A 177 2.24 -10.38 10.98
C PRO A 177 1.91 -8.95 11.42
N MET A 178 0.66 -8.73 11.79
CA MET A 178 0.27 -7.54 12.55
C MET A 178 1.03 -7.54 13.88
N ARG A 179 1.15 -6.37 14.51
CA ARG A 179 1.74 -6.28 15.84
C ARG A 179 0.72 -6.77 16.88
N LEU A 180 1.15 -7.63 17.77
CA LEU A 180 0.32 -8.17 18.85
C LEU A 180 -0.28 -7.03 19.69
N LYS A 181 -1.58 -7.13 19.98
CA LYS A 181 -2.40 -6.11 20.69
C LYS A 181 -2.65 -4.83 19.88
N SER A 182 -2.25 -4.78 18.61
CA SER A 182 -2.55 -3.67 17.70
C SER A 182 -3.75 -3.90 16.79
N GLU A 183 -4.40 -5.05 16.87
CA GLU A 183 -5.61 -5.40 16.10
C GLU A 183 -6.75 -4.41 16.42
N THR A 184 -6.86 -4.05 17.71
CA THR A 184 -7.79 -3.04 18.23
C THR A 184 -7.37 -1.59 17.93
N LEU A 185 -6.23 -1.39 17.23
CA LEU A 185 -5.78 -0.08 16.73
C LEU A 185 -6.18 0.15 15.28
N HIS A 186 -7.08 -0.69 14.76
CA HIS A 186 -7.75 -0.58 13.46
C HIS A 186 -6.79 -0.64 12.25
N THR A 187 -7.36 -1.00 11.11
CA THR A 187 -6.63 -1.24 9.86
C THR A 187 -7.28 -0.44 8.74
N LEU A 188 -6.45 0.25 7.94
CA LEU A 188 -6.86 0.95 6.73
C LEU A 188 -6.26 0.25 5.50
N LEU A 189 -7.09 -0.12 4.54
CA LEU A 189 -6.70 -0.60 3.22
C LEU A 189 -7.03 0.49 2.20
N ALA A 190 -6.03 1.24 1.75
CA ALA A 190 -6.22 2.39 0.87
C ALA A 190 -5.61 2.14 -0.52
N GLY A 191 -6.36 2.47 -1.56
CA GLY A 191 -5.88 2.37 -2.94
C GLY A 191 -7.01 2.32 -3.96
N ALA A 192 -6.72 2.62 -5.22
CA ALA A 192 -7.70 2.64 -6.30
C ALA A 192 -8.35 1.26 -6.55
N GLN A 193 -9.43 1.24 -7.34
CA GLN A 193 -10.05 -0.01 -7.79
C GLN A 193 -9.03 -0.89 -8.53
N GLY A 194 -9.14 -2.21 -8.36
CA GLY A 194 -8.26 -3.19 -9.02
C GLY A 194 -6.87 -3.38 -8.42
N THR A 195 -6.47 -2.59 -7.43
CA THR A 195 -5.09 -2.62 -6.87
C THR A 195 -4.78 -3.78 -5.92
N GLY A 196 -5.79 -4.57 -5.53
CA GLY A 196 -5.62 -5.75 -4.67
C GLY A 196 -6.20 -5.68 -3.26
N LYS A 197 -6.88 -4.57 -2.87
CA LYS A 197 -7.50 -4.41 -1.53
C LYS A 197 -8.35 -5.61 -1.11
N SER A 198 -9.28 -6.03 -1.96
CA SER A 198 -10.23 -7.12 -1.67
C SER A 198 -9.52 -8.43 -1.33
N GLN A 199 -8.35 -8.71 -1.92
CA GLN A 199 -7.57 -9.91 -1.57
C GLN A 199 -7.09 -9.90 -0.12
N GLN A 200 -6.76 -8.71 0.41
CA GLN A 200 -6.35 -8.57 1.80
C GLN A 200 -7.53 -8.63 2.77
N PHE A 201 -8.71 -8.15 2.35
CA PHE A 201 -9.96 -8.45 3.07
C PHE A 201 -10.21 -9.95 3.13
N PHE A 202 -10.20 -10.66 2.00
CA PHE A 202 -10.37 -12.12 1.96
C PHE A 202 -9.35 -12.85 2.84
N ALA A 203 -8.06 -12.49 2.74
CA ALA A 203 -7.01 -13.10 3.53
C ALA A 203 -7.21 -12.89 5.03
N LEU A 204 -7.54 -11.67 5.46
CA LEU A 204 -7.79 -11.38 6.87
C LEU A 204 -9.07 -12.07 7.36
N MET A 205 -10.15 -12.06 6.58
CA MET A 205 -11.40 -12.73 6.92
C MET A 205 -11.21 -14.24 7.12
N LYS A 206 -10.43 -14.91 6.25
CA LYS A 206 -10.06 -16.32 6.42
C LYS A 206 -9.39 -16.56 7.78
N GLN A 207 -8.47 -15.67 8.18
CA GLN A 207 -7.77 -15.76 9.47
C GLN A 207 -8.71 -15.52 10.66
N VAL A 208 -9.56 -14.48 10.60
CA VAL A 208 -10.59 -14.20 11.62
C VAL A 208 -11.54 -15.39 11.80
N ARG A 209 -11.95 -16.01 10.69
CA ARG A 209 -12.82 -17.20 10.71
C ARG A 209 -12.11 -18.40 11.33
N ALA A 210 -10.86 -18.66 10.96
CA ALA A 210 -10.05 -19.76 11.50
C ALA A 210 -9.84 -19.64 13.02
N GLN A 211 -9.76 -18.41 13.53
CA GLN A 211 -9.67 -18.12 14.96
C GLN A 211 -11.03 -18.17 15.70
N GLY A 212 -12.12 -18.53 15.01
CA GLY A 212 -13.47 -18.61 15.60
C GLY A 212 -14.01 -17.26 16.09
N LYS A 213 -13.51 -16.14 15.56
CA LYS A 213 -13.92 -14.81 15.98
C LYS A 213 -15.19 -14.35 15.27
N ARG A 214 -15.93 -13.46 15.93
CA ARG A 214 -17.12 -12.82 15.35
C ARG A 214 -16.70 -11.65 14.46
N MET A 215 -17.53 -11.38 13.46
CA MET A 215 -17.28 -10.31 12.51
C MET A 215 -18.59 -9.70 12.01
N ILE A 216 -18.60 -8.38 11.84
CA ILE A 216 -19.58 -7.66 11.02
C ILE A 216 -18.89 -7.29 9.73
N VAL A 217 -19.55 -7.55 8.61
CA VAL A 217 -19.03 -7.31 7.27
C VAL A 217 -20.03 -6.43 6.53
N TYR A 218 -19.65 -5.20 6.22
CA TYR A 218 -20.35 -4.39 5.24
C TYR A 218 -19.80 -4.74 3.85
N ASP A 219 -20.63 -5.41 3.05
CA ASP A 219 -20.28 -6.04 1.78
C ASP A 219 -21.25 -5.57 0.68
N PRO A 220 -20.94 -4.43 0.03
CA PRO A 220 -21.81 -3.89 -1.02
C PRO A 220 -21.72 -4.68 -2.34
N THR A 221 -20.67 -5.47 -2.56
CA THR A 221 -20.49 -6.27 -3.79
C THR A 221 -21.13 -7.65 -3.68
N GLY A 222 -21.27 -8.16 -2.46
CA GLY A 222 -21.76 -9.51 -2.17
C GLY A 222 -20.68 -10.58 -2.30
N GLU A 223 -19.43 -10.22 -2.64
CA GLU A 223 -18.34 -11.18 -2.85
C GLU A 223 -17.91 -11.83 -1.53
N PHE A 224 -17.87 -11.09 -0.43
CA PHE A 224 -17.54 -11.64 0.89
C PHE A 224 -18.66 -12.53 1.40
N THR A 225 -19.90 -12.16 1.15
CA THR A 225 -21.08 -12.96 1.47
C THR A 225 -21.04 -14.28 0.72
N GLN A 226 -20.76 -14.26 -0.60
CA GLN A 226 -20.62 -15.49 -1.39
C GLN A 226 -19.56 -16.43 -0.83
N ALA A 227 -18.45 -15.90 -0.33
CA ALA A 227 -17.33 -16.72 0.15
C ALA A 227 -17.47 -17.25 1.58
N PHE A 228 -18.13 -16.51 2.48
CA PHE A 228 -18.05 -16.77 3.92
C PHE A 228 -19.39 -16.96 4.64
N TYR A 229 -20.52 -16.69 3.98
CA TYR A 229 -21.83 -16.79 4.62
C TYR A 229 -22.20 -18.26 4.89
N ARG A 230 -22.48 -18.58 6.17
CA ARG A 230 -22.97 -19.90 6.59
C ARG A 230 -24.47 -19.84 6.87
N ALA A 231 -25.26 -20.45 6.00
CA ALA A 231 -26.71 -20.55 6.17
C ALA A 231 -27.08 -21.18 7.52
N GLY A 232 -28.11 -20.64 8.19
CA GLY A 232 -28.58 -21.12 9.49
C GLY A 232 -27.68 -20.75 10.69
N LYS A 233 -26.54 -20.08 10.46
CA LYS A 233 -25.61 -19.68 11.53
C LYS A 233 -25.24 -18.20 11.50
N ASP A 234 -24.92 -17.69 10.31
CA ASP A 234 -24.59 -16.28 10.11
C ASP A 234 -25.85 -15.46 9.77
N ILE A 235 -25.84 -14.18 10.11
CA ILE A 235 -26.94 -13.25 9.87
C ILE A 235 -26.66 -12.47 8.59
N LEU A 236 -27.65 -12.35 7.70
CA LEU A 236 -27.58 -11.50 6.52
C LEU A 236 -28.60 -10.38 6.66
N MET A 237 -28.15 -9.14 6.63
CA MET A 237 -28.92 -7.93 6.84
C MET A 237 -29.04 -7.18 5.51
N ASN A 238 -30.20 -7.30 4.86
CA ASN A 238 -30.53 -6.60 3.62
C ASN A 238 -32.05 -6.58 3.42
N PRO A 239 -32.73 -5.41 3.46
CA PRO A 239 -34.19 -5.35 3.40
C PRO A 239 -34.81 -6.03 2.16
N LEU A 240 -34.07 -6.12 1.06
CA LEU A 240 -34.52 -6.71 -0.20
C LEU A 240 -34.09 -8.17 -0.39
N ASP A 241 -33.34 -8.75 0.55
CA ASP A 241 -32.93 -10.15 0.51
C ASP A 241 -33.91 -11.02 1.31
N ALA A 242 -34.32 -12.16 0.73
CA ALA A 242 -35.26 -13.09 1.35
C ALA A 242 -34.76 -13.69 2.67
N ARG A 243 -33.44 -13.72 2.88
CA ARG A 243 -32.81 -14.27 4.09
C ARG A 243 -32.72 -13.27 5.24
N SER A 244 -33.07 -12.00 5.00
CA SER A 244 -32.96 -10.96 6.01
C SER A 244 -33.92 -11.18 7.16
N PRO A 245 -33.45 -11.10 8.42
CA PRO A 245 -34.34 -11.23 9.56
C PRO A 245 -35.25 -10.01 9.70
N ASN A 246 -36.30 -10.15 10.50
CA ASN A 246 -37.19 -9.07 10.95
C ASN A 246 -36.46 -8.16 11.94
N TRP A 247 -35.45 -7.42 11.48
CA TRP A 247 -34.84 -6.37 12.31
C TRP A 247 -35.91 -5.37 12.71
N ASN A 248 -36.04 -5.08 14.00
CA ASN A 248 -37.13 -4.25 14.51
C ASN A 248 -36.61 -3.14 15.42
N VAL A 249 -36.97 -1.89 15.13
CA VAL A 249 -36.50 -0.70 15.87
C VAL A 249 -36.70 -0.81 17.38
N TRP A 250 -37.86 -1.31 17.82
CA TRP A 250 -38.16 -1.40 19.25
C TRP A 250 -37.33 -2.47 19.95
N GLN A 251 -36.77 -3.45 19.23
CA GLN A 251 -35.86 -4.44 19.81
C GLN A 251 -34.48 -3.84 20.13
N GLU A 252 -34.13 -2.70 19.56
CA GLU A 252 -32.89 -1.99 19.89
C GLU A 252 -33.02 -1.08 21.11
N ILE A 253 -34.25 -0.87 21.60
CA ILE A 253 -34.60 0.04 22.69
C ILE A 253 -34.77 -0.73 23.99
N ALA A 254 -33.77 -0.61 24.87
CA ALA A 254 -33.81 -1.15 26.23
C ALA A 254 -33.86 -0.04 27.30
N LYS A 255 -33.43 1.17 26.94
CA LYS A 255 -33.36 2.35 27.81
C LYS A 255 -33.79 3.59 27.02
N ASP A 256 -34.23 4.63 27.72
CA ASP A 256 -34.79 5.83 27.06
C ASP A 256 -33.81 6.51 26.09
N TYR A 257 -32.52 6.60 26.43
CA TYR A 257 -31.53 7.19 25.51
C TYR A 257 -31.32 6.39 24.21
N HIS A 258 -31.85 5.16 24.11
CA HIS A 258 -31.79 4.39 22.86
C HIS A 258 -32.70 5.00 21.79
N TYR A 259 -33.78 5.69 22.17
CA TYR A 259 -34.60 6.41 21.19
C TYR A 259 -33.78 7.51 20.50
N ASP A 260 -33.01 8.28 21.27
CA ASP A 260 -32.09 9.29 20.72
C ASP A 260 -31.00 8.64 19.86
N ASN A 261 -30.46 7.49 20.29
CA ASN A 261 -29.45 6.78 19.51
C ASN A 261 -29.94 6.35 18.13
N VAL A 262 -31.16 5.81 18.02
CA VAL A 262 -31.78 5.42 16.75
C VAL A 262 -32.02 6.65 15.88
N ALA A 263 -32.57 7.73 16.44
CA ALA A 263 -32.81 8.95 15.69
C ALA A 263 -31.52 9.58 15.15
N ASN A 264 -30.48 9.66 15.98
CA ASN A 264 -29.16 10.18 15.60
C ASN A 264 -28.48 9.30 14.53
N GLY A 265 -28.63 7.97 14.61
CA GLY A 265 -28.05 7.04 13.64
C GLY A 265 -28.74 7.06 12.28
N LEU A 266 -30.03 7.40 12.23
CA LEU A 266 -30.81 7.44 10.98
C LEU A 266 -30.75 8.80 10.27
N ILE A 267 -30.61 9.89 11.04
CA ILE A 267 -30.59 11.26 10.51
C ILE A 267 -29.23 11.87 10.82
N PRO A 268 -28.25 11.88 9.89
CA PRO A 268 -26.90 12.38 10.12
C PRO A 268 -26.84 13.92 10.17
N ASP A 269 -25.78 14.47 10.78
CA ASP A 269 -25.53 15.92 10.71
C ASP A 269 -25.10 16.31 9.30
N PRO A 270 -25.71 17.35 8.69
CA PRO A 270 -25.31 17.77 7.36
C PRO A 270 -23.91 18.39 7.38
N VAL A 271 -23.19 18.26 6.26
CA VAL A 271 -21.87 18.88 6.07
C VAL A 271 -22.05 20.26 5.46
N GLY A 272 -21.58 21.31 6.14
CA GLY A 272 -21.58 22.67 5.59
C GLY A 272 -22.95 23.36 5.50
N SER A 273 -24.00 22.82 6.10
CA SER A 273 -25.32 23.45 6.19
C SER A 273 -25.87 23.47 7.62
N ASP A 274 -26.97 24.19 7.83
CA ASP A 274 -27.62 24.34 9.13
C ASP A 274 -28.11 22.98 9.70
N PRO A 275 -27.65 22.57 10.91
CA PRO A 275 -28.07 21.32 11.53
C PRO A 275 -29.49 21.35 12.13
N PHE A 276 -30.16 22.52 12.17
CA PHE A 276 -31.50 22.67 12.73
C PHE A 276 -32.49 21.60 12.23
N TRP A 277 -32.56 21.39 10.92
CA TRP A 277 -33.50 20.44 10.31
C TRP A 277 -33.22 18.99 10.72
N ALA A 278 -31.94 18.61 10.82
CA ALA A 278 -31.55 17.29 11.30
C ALA A 278 -31.92 17.12 12.78
N HIS A 279 -31.64 18.11 13.63
CA HIS A 279 -31.95 18.07 15.06
C HIS A 279 -33.46 18.00 15.34
N ALA A 280 -34.24 18.85 14.69
CA ALA A 280 -35.69 18.85 14.81
C ALA A 280 -36.30 17.56 14.22
N GLY A 281 -35.77 17.06 13.11
CA GLY A 281 -36.16 15.77 12.53
C GLY A 281 -35.90 14.59 13.49
N ARG A 282 -34.77 14.58 14.19
CA ARG A 282 -34.46 13.57 15.22
C ARG A 282 -35.46 13.61 16.37
N MET A 283 -35.81 14.79 16.86
CA MET A 283 -36.82 14.95 17.92
C MET A 283 -38.19 14.45 17.47
N LEU A 284 -38.61 14.82 16.25
CA LEU A 284 -39.86 14.34 15.67
C LEU A 284 -39.89 12.81 15.55
N LEU A 285 -38.84 12.22 14.96
CA LEU A 285 -38.74 10.77 14.79
C LEU A 285 -38.75 10.04 16.14
N LYS A 286 -37.97 10.53 17.11
CA LYS A 286 -37.90 9.98 18.47
C LYS A 286 -39.29 9.88 19.10
N ASP A 287 -40.03 10.99 19.11
CA ASP A 287 -41.34 11.05 19.76
C ASP A 287 -42.36 10.16 19.02
N VAL A 288 -42.26 10.04 17.70
CA VAL A 288 -43.10 9.08 16.94
C VAL A 288 -42.82 7.64 17.36
N ILE A 289 -41.55 7.23 17.46
CA ILE A 289 -41.18 5.87 17.90
C ILE A 289 -41.70 5.59 19.32
N VAL A 290 -41.55 6.56 20.23
CA VAL A 290 -42.04 6.46 21.62
C VAL A 290 -43.57 6.31 21.67
N VAL A 291 -44.31 7.18 20.97
CA VAL A 291 -45.77 7.18 20.99
C VAL A 291 -46.34 5.92 20.35
N LEU A 292 -45.81 5.49 19.20
CA LEU A 292 -46.23 4.24 18.56
C LEU A 292 -45.97 3.03 19.47
N GLY A 293 -44.80 2.98 20.10
CA GLY A 293 -44.45 1.95 21.08
C GLY A 293 -45.45 1.88 22.25
N LYS A 294 -45.81 3.03 22.84
CA LYS A 294 -46.82 3.11 23.92
C LYS A 294 -48.21 2.65 23.46
N LYS A 295 -48.56 2.87 22.19
CA LYS A 295 -49.83 2.42 21.58
C LYS A 295 -49.81 0.96 21.12
N GLY A 296 -48.72 0.21 21.38
CA GLY A 296 -48.57 -1.18 20.96
C GLY A 296 -48.29 -1.37 19.47
N LYS A 297 -48.10 -0.28 18.72
CA LYS A 297 -47.76 -0.29 17.29
C LYS A 297 -46.25 -0.37 17.12
N ARG A 298 -45.72 -1.60 17.04
CA ARG A 298 -44.27 -1.88 17.13
C ARG A 298 -43.70 -2.56 15.88
N THR A 299 -44.23 -2.23 14.70
CA THR A 299 -43.69 -2.71 13.42
C THR A 299 -43.02 -1.59 12.62
N ASN A 300 -42.01 -1.93 11.81
CA ASN A 300 -41.30 -0.92 11.02
C ASN A 300 -42.22 -0.28 9.98
N ARG A 301 -43.18 -1.06 9.44
CA ARG A 301 -44.19 -0.55 8.52
C ARG A 301 -45.15 0.43 9.17
N GLU A 302 -45.53 0.23 10.43
CA GLU A 302 -46.33 1.21 11.18
C GLU A 302 -45.55 2.51 11.41
N LEU A 303 -44.25 2.42 11.72
CA LEU A 303 -43.38 3.60 11.81
C LEU A 303 -43.32 4.37 10.48
N TYR A 304 -43.07 3.67 9.38
CA TYR A 304 -43.06 4.27 8.05
C TYR A 304 -44.42 4.92 7.72
N HIS A 305 -45.53 4.22 7.96
CA HIS A 305 -46.87 4.75 7.68
C HIS A 305 -47.24 5.96 8.54
N ALA A 306 -46.84 5.98 9.81
CA ALA A 306 -47.11 7.10 10.70
C ALA A 306 -46.53 8.42 10.18
N ILE A 307 -45.37 8.38 9.53
CA ILE A 307 -44.76 9.56 8.88
C ILE A 307 -45.24 9.71 7.45
N ALA A 308 -45.03 8.72 6.58
CA ALA A 308 -45.21 8.87 5.13
C ALA A 308 -46.68 8.99 4.70
N LYS A 309 -47.60 8.31 5.39
CA LYS A 309 -49.02 8.21 4.98
C LYS A 309 -49.97 9.10 5.79
N THR A 310 -49.47 9.83 6.79
CA THR A 310 -50.28 10.70 7.65
C THR A 310 -50.14 12.15 7.20
N ASN A 311 -51.23 12.93 7.21
CA ASN A 311 -51.15 14.38 7.00
C ASN A 311 -50.57 15.09 8.24
N LEU A 312 -50.23 16.37 8.11
CA LEU A 312 -49.60 17.12 9.21
C LEU A 312 -50.52 17.23 10.45
N GLN A 313 -51.82 17.41 10.26
CA GLN A 313 -52.80 17.54 11.34
C GLN A 313 -52.89 16.26 12.17
N ASP A 314 -52.95 15.10 11.53
CA ASP A 314 -53.06 13.82 12.21
C ASP A 314 -51.73 13.39 12.84
N LEU A 315 -50.59 13.78 12.24
CA LEU A 315 -49.28 13.61 12.86
C LEU A 315 -49.14 14.47 14.12
N HIS A 316 -49.62 15.71 14.08
CA HIS A 316 -49.68 16.59 15.26
C HIS A 316 -50.59 16.01 16.34
N LYS A 317 -51.79 15.52 15.99
CA LYS A 317 -52.69 14.82 16.94
C LYS A 317 -52.03 13.58 17.54
N LEU A 318 -51.29 12.80 16.74
CA LEU A 318 -50.57 11.63 17.21
C LEU A 318 -49.56 12.00 18.31
N LEU A 319 -48.89 13.13 18.14
CA LEU A 319 -47.80 13.59 19.00
C LEU A 319 -48.23 14.52 20.14
N GLN A 320 -49.52 14.79 20.30
CA GLN A 320 -50.03 15.64 21.38
C GLN A 320 -49.45 15.26 22.76
N GLY A 321 -48.96 16.27 23.48
CA GLY A 321 -48.28 16.10 24.77
C GLY A 321 -46.79 15.73 24.70
N THR A 322 -46.19 15.69 23.49
CA THR A 322 -44.74 15.50 23.30
C THR A 322 -44.08 16.78 22.79
N ALA A 323 -42.75 16.87 22.88
CA ALA A 323 -42.00 18.02 22.34
C ALA A 323 -42.12 18.10 20.81
N GLY A 324 -42.16 16.94 20.16
CA GLY A 324 -42.33 16.76 18.71
C GLY A 324 -43.59 17.41 18.14
N ALA A 325 -44.66 17.57 18.93
CA ALA A 325 -45.91 18.18 18.47
C ALA A 325 -45.71 19.62 17.97
N SER A 326 -44.85 20.39 18.64
CA SER A 326 -44.58 21.79 18.29
C SER A 326 -43.96 21.95 16.90
N TYR A 327 -43.18 20.96 16.46
CA TYR A 327 -42.52 20.95 15.16
C TYR A 327 -43.44 20.64 13.99
N VAL A 328 -44.59 20.02 14.26
CA VAL A 328 -45.58 19.64 13.25
C VAL A 328 -46.91 20.37 13.48
N ASP A 329 -46.89 21.48 14.20
CA ASP A 329 -48.08 22.29 14.45
C ASP A 329 -48.70 22.78 13.13
N PRO A 330 -49.98 22.50 12.85
CA PRO A 330 -50.66 22.94 11.63
C PRO A 330 -50.64 24.47 11.42
N THR A 331 -50.47 25.27 12.48
CA THR A 331 -50.31 26.73 12.36
C THR A 331 -49.00 27.12 11.66
N THR A 332 -47.99 26.25 11.67
CA THR A 332 -46.69 26.44 11.03
C THR A 332 -46.48 25.44 9.88
N GLU A 333 -47.52 25.28 9.05
CA GLU A 333 -47.63 24.21 8.05
C GLU A 333 -46.38 24.01 7.18
N ARG A 334 -45.79 25.09 6.65
CA ARG A 334 -44.59 25.01 5.79
C ARG A 334 -43.39 24.38 6.51
N THR A 335 -43.14 24.80 7.74
CA THR A 335 -42.04 24.29 8.57
C THR A 335 -42.31 22.84 8.96
N GLY A 336 -43.54 22.53 9.40
CA GLY A 336 -43.93 21.17 9.76
C GLY A 336 -43.86 20.19 8.59
N MET A 337 -44.27 20.60 7.40
CA MET A 337 -44.13 19.79 6.18
C MET A 337 -42.68 19.56 5.80
N SER A 338 -41.81 20.57 5.92
CA SER A 338 -40.37 20.43 5.67
C SER A 338 -39.71 19.43 6.62
N LEU A 339 -40.04 19.49 7.92
CA LEU A 339 -39.53 18.54 8.93
C LEU A 339 -40.06 17.12 8.71
N LYS A 340 -41.36 17.01 8.40
CA LYS A 340 -41.96 15.72 8.02
C LYS A 340 -41.24 15.11 6.82
N MET A 341 -40.99 15.88 5.76
CA MET A 341 -40.26 15.43 4.56
C MET A 341 -38.83 15.00 4.89
N THR A 342 -38.15 15.72 5.78
CA THR A 342 -36.80 15.38 6.25
C THR A 342 -36.76 13.98 6.89
N VAL A 343 -37.70 13.69 7.79
CA VAL A 343 -37.82 12.37 8.43
C VAL A 343 -38.28 11.30 7.43
N GLN A 344 -39.26 11.63 6.59
CA GLN A 344 -39.80 10.71 5.60
C GLN A 344 -38.71 10.20 4.65
N ASN A 345 -37.86 11.10 4.13
CA ASN A 345 -36.80 10.75 3.19
C ASN A 345 -35.83 9.70 3.78
N GLN A 346 -35.56 9.74 5.08
CA GLN A 346 -34.71 8.73 5.74
C GLN A 346 -35.45 7.41 5.97
N LEU A 347 -36.75 7.48 6.28
CA LEU A 347 -37.62 6.31 6.47
C LEU A 347 -38.06 5.63 5.16
N GLU A 348 -37.81 6.20 3.97
CA GLU A 348 -38.15 5.52 2.71
C GLU A 348 -37.52 4.13 2.60
N SER A 349 -36.34 3.93 3.18
CA SER A 349 -35.69 2.61 3.26
C SER A 349 -36.47 1.59 4.11
N PHE A 350 -37.29 2.04 5.07
CA PHE A 350 -38.02 1.17 6.00
C PHE A 350 -39.20 0.47 5.34
N ARG A 351 -39.72 0.99 4.21
CA ARG A 351 -40.81 0.34 3.47
C ARG A 351 -40.44 -1.06 2.94
N PHE A 352 -39.14 -1.34 2.85
CA PHE A 352 -38.60 -2.61 2.39
C PHE A 352 -38.37 -3.62 3.53
N LEU A 353 -38.37 -3.17 4.79
CA LEU A 353 -38.08 -4.04 5.91
C LEU A 353 -39.18 -5.11 6.09
N PRO A 354 -38.81 -6.38 6.35
CA PRO A 354 -39.78 -7.39 6.79
C PRO A 354 -40.40 -7.00 8.13
N ASP A 355 -41.70 -7.28 8.28
CA ASP A 355 -42.37 -7.35 9.58
C ASP A 355 -42.68 -8.81 9.99
N GLU A 356 -42.40 -9.79 9.11
CA GLU A 356 -42.73 -11.21 9.30
C GLU A 356 -41.58 -11.98 9.93
N GLY A 357 -41.90 -12.97 10.77
CA GLY A 357 -40.91 -13.77 11.49
C GLY A 357 -40.48 -13.15 12.83
N ASP A 358 -39.60 -13.86 13.55
CA ASP A 358 -39.16 -13.45 14.88
C ASP A 358 -38.36 -12.13 14.84
N PRO A 359 -38.68 -11.15 15.70
CA PRO A 359 -37.95 -9.90 15.75
C PRO A 359 -36.47 -10.10 16.08
N PHE A 360 -35.60 -9.42 15.34
CA PHE A 360 -34.16 -9.47 15.48
C PHE A 360 -33.61 -8.16 16.05
N SER A 361 -32.60 -8.27 16.93
CA SER A 361 -31.83 -7.14 17.47
C SER A 361 -30.34 -7.32 17.20
N ILE A 362 -29.75 -6.30 16.58
CA ILE A 362 -28.30 -6.15 16.42
C ILE A 362 -27.65 -6.05 17.79
N ARG A 363 -28.22 -5.27 18.71
CA ARG A 363 -27.70 -5.14 20.08
C ARG A 363 -27.62 -6.49 20.78
N GLN A 364 -28.72 -7.25 20.81
CA GLN A 364 -28.72 -8.57 21.44
C GLN A 364 -27.69 -9.50 20.79
N TRP A 365 -27.58 -9.47 19.45
CA TRP A 365 -26.54 -10.22 18.74
C TRP A 365 -25.14 -9.81 19.18
N ILE A 366 -24.83 -8.51 19.33
CA ILE A 366 -23.51 -8.03 19.78
C ILE A 366 -23.17 -8.52 21.19
N HIS A 367 -24.14 -8.54 22.09
CA HIS A 367 -23.96 -9.02 23.46
C HIS A 367 -23.85 -10.55 23.58
N ALA A 368 -24.31 -11.30 22.58
CA ALA A 368 -24.19 -12.76 22.56
C ALA A 368 -22.74 -13.23 22.35
N GLU A 369 -22.44 -14.43 22.82
CA GLU A 369 -21.18 -15.12 22.52
C GLU A 369 -21.33 -16.04 21.30
N GLY A 370 -20.20 -16.48 20.72
CA GLY A 370 -20.16 -17.43 19.60
C GLY A 370 -19.22 -17.00 18.48
N ASP A 371 -19.38 -17.60 17.31
CA ASP A 371 -18.57 -17.37 16.10
C ASP A 371 -19.42 -16.99 14.87
N SER A 372 -20.70 -16.65 15.05
CA SER A 372 -21.58 -16.15 13.98
C SER A 372 -21.07 -14.82 13.44
N TRP A 373 -21.20 -14.60 12.13
CA TRP A 373 -20.94 -13.31 11.47
C TRP A 373 -22.25 -12.63 11.06
N MET A 374 -22.19 -11.30 10.91
CA MET A 374 -23.29 -10.50 10.38
C MET A 374 -22.84 -9.81 9.09
N PHE A 375 -23.53 -10.07 7.99
CA PHE A 375 -23.27 -9.48 6.69
C PHE A 375 -24.31 -8.40 6.41
N ILE A 376 -23.88 -7.14 6.34
CA ILE A 376 -24.70 -6.02 5.91
C ILE A 376 -24.46 -5.84 4.42
N THR A 377 -25.45 -6.18 3.59
CA THR A 377 -25.29 -6.21 2.12
C THR A 377 -26.25 -5.25 1.45
N ALA A 378 -25.78 -4.66 0.35
CA ALA A 378 -26.64 -3.93 -0.58
C ALA A 378 -25.92 -3.85 -1.94
N ARG A 379 -26.47 -4.56 -2.93
CA ARG A 379 -25.98 -4.44 -4.32
C ARG A 379 -25.98 -2.98 -4.75
N GLU A 380 -25.07 -2.64 -5.64
CA GLU A 380 -24.86 -1.26 -6.11
C GLU A 380 -26.17 -0.57 -6.56
N SER A 381 -27.01 -1.26 -7.32
CA SER A 381 -28.34 -0.78 -7.76
C SER A 381 -29.34 -0.49 -6.64
N MET A 382 -29.17 -1.10 -5.47
CA MET A 382 -30.07 -0.96 -4.31
C MET A 382 -29.56 0.07 -3.31
N ARG A 383 -28.28 0.41 -3.39
CA ARG A 383 -27.54 1.10 -2.34
C ARG A 383 -28.16 2.44 -1.96
N GLU A 384 -28.46 3.29 -2.94
CA GLU A 384 -29.02 4.63 -2.66
C GLU A 384 -30.34 4.56 -1.89
N ALA A 385 -31.21 3.60 -2.24
CA ALA A 385 -32.50 3.42 -1.56
C ALA A 385 -32.37 2.85 -0.14
N LEU A 386 -31.32 2.08 0.14
CA LEU A 386 -31.10 1.41 1.42
C LEU A 386 -30.09 2.14 2.32
N LYS A 387 -29.34 3.11 1.79
CA LYS A 387 -28.26 3.84 2.47
C LYS A 387 -28.60 4.29 3.90
N PRO A 388 -29.80 4.85 4.21
CA PRO A 388 -30.15 5.26 5.57
C PRO A 388 -30.19 4.09 6.57
N VAL A 389 -30.90 3.00 6.25
CA VAL A 389 -31.02 1.87 7.19
C VAL A 389 -29.72 1.09 7.34
N LEU A 390 -28.92 0.97 6.28
CA LEU A 390 -27.58 0.35 6.36
C LEU A 390 -26.66 1.15 7.31
N SER A 391 -26.70 2.48 7.21
CA SER A 391 -25.93 3.38 8.07
C SER A 391 -26.41 3.28 9.53
N LEU A 392 -27.71 3.22 9.76
CA LEU A 392 -28.30 3.01 11.08
C LEU A 392 -27.89 1.67 11.71
N TRP A 393 -27.84 0.58 10.94
CA TRP A 393 -27.39 -0.72 11.45
C TRP A 393 -25.93 -0.71 11.89
N ILE A 394 -25.06 -0.06 11.12
CA ILE A 394 -23.65 0.10 11.47
C ILE A 394 -23.50 0.96 12.74
N ASP A 395 -24.22 2.08 12.81
CA ASP A 395 -24.23 2.95 13.98
C ASP A 395 -24.74 2.22 15.25
N THR A 396 -25.83 1.47 15.12
CA THR A 396 -26.40 0.65 16.19
C THR A 396 -25.40 -0.40 16.67
N ALA A 397 -24.72 -1.09 15.75
CA ALA A 397 -23.71 -2.08 16.10
C ALA A 397 -22.53 -1.47 16.87
N ILE A 398 -22.01 -0.32 16.43
CA ILE A 398 -20.90 0.37 17.12
C ILE A 398 -21.33 0.84 18.51
N LYS A 399 -22.53 1.42 18.65
CA LYS A 399 -23.07 1.83 19.96
C LYS A 399 -23.26 0.62 20.88
N ALA A 400 -23.77 -0.50 20.39
CA ALA A 400 -23.89 -1.73 21.18
C ALA A 400 -22.53 -2.26 21.65
N VAL A 401 -21.46 -2.12 20.85
CA VAL A 401 -20.10 -2.47 21.29
C VAL A 401 -19.60 -1.58 22.43
N LEU A 402 -19.94 -0.30 22.42
CA LEU A 402 -19.59 0.65 23.49
C LEU A 402 -20.30 0.35 24.81
N ASP A 403 -21.42 -0.39 24.77
CA ASP A 403 -22.18 -0.84 25.94
C ASP A 403 -21.66 -2.17 26.53
N LEU A 404 -20.66 -2.82 25.91
CA LEU A 404 -20.06 -4.04 26.42
C LEU A 404 -19.08 -3.77 27.57
N GLU A 405 -18.76 -4.81 28.35
CA GLU A 405 -17.67 -4.72 29.34
C GLU A 405 -16.28 -4.60 28.67
N PRO A 406 -15.39 -3.72 29.16
CA PRO A 406 -14.01 -3.62 28.65
C PRO A 406 -13.21 -4.92 28.81
N VAL A 407 -12.44 -5.30 27.79
CA VAL A 407 -11.61 -6.52 27.78
C VAL A 407 -10.18 -6.33 27.29
N HIS A 408 -9.83 -5.17 26.72
CA HIS A 408 -8.47 -4.83 26.27
C HIS A 408 -7.80 -5.87 25.35
N ARG A 409 -8.60 -6.65 24.62
CA ARG A 409 -8.20 -7.66 23.64
C ARG A 409 -9.21 -7.68 22.51
N GLU A 410 -8.86 -8.29 21.38
CA GLU A 410 -9.83 -8.50 20.29
C GLU A 410 -11.06 -9.28 20.76
N ARG A 411 -12.23 -8.81 20.34
CA ARG A 411 -13.53 -9.42 20.62
C ARG A 411 -14.35 -9.55 19.34
N LEU A 412 -14.42 -8.48 18.55
CA LEU A 412 -15.26 -8.37 17.37
C LEU A 412 -14.50 -7.65 16.25
N TRP A 413 -14.56 -8.21 15.05
CA TRP A 413 -14.06 -7.55 13.85
C TRP A 413 -15.18 -6.80 13.14
N PHE A 414 -14.89 -5.63 12.58
CA PHE A 414 -15.82 -4.87 11.77
C PHE A 414 -15.14 -4.47 10.47
N CYS A 415 -15.53 -5.11 9.38
CA CYS A 415 -15.01 -4.86 8.04
C CYS A 415 -15.97 -4.00 7.25
N ILE A 416 -15.44 -2.93 6.65
CA ILE A 416 -16.17 -2.05 5.75
C ILE A 416 -15.37 -2.00 4.45
N ASP A 417 -15.86 -2.67 3.40
CA ASP A 417 -15.16 -2.78 2.11
C ASP A 417 -14.93 -1.40 1.47
N GLU A 418 -15.95 -0.55 1.49
CA GLU A 418 -15.86 0.82 0.97
C GLU A 418 -16.65 1.79 1.86
N LEU A 419 -15.93 2.56 2.68
CA LEU A 419 -16.54 3.46 3.65
C LEU A 419 -17.36 4.63 3.03
N PRO A 420 -16.92 5.30 1.95
CA PRO A 420 -17.66 6.37 1.26
C PRO A 420 -19.00 6.01 0.62
N THR A 421 -19.51 4.79 0.81
CA THR A 421 -20.80 4.33 0.25
C THR A 421 -21.97 4.51 1.23
N LEU A 422 -21.68 4.86 2.47
CA LEU A 422 -22.63 5.04 3.55
C LEU A 422 -22.99 6.52 3.75
N GLN A 423 -23.98 6.80 4.59
CA GLN A 423 -24.17 8.16 5.09
C GLN A 423 -22.96 8.56 5.96
N LYS A 424 -22.85 9.85 6.27
CA LYS A 424 -21.88 10.30 7.26
C LYS A 424 -22.17 9.64 8.60
N LEU A 425 -21.25 8.77 9.04
CA LEU A 425 -21.32 8.09 10.32
C LEU A 425 -20.56 8.88 11.39
N ASP A 426 -21.22 9.81 12.07
CA ASP A 426 -20.61 10.63 13.12
C ASP A 426 -20.00 9.79 14.26
N ILE A 427 -20.56 8.60 14.50
CA ILE A 427 -20.08 7.63 15.48
C ILE A 427 -18.67 7.10 15.18
N LEU A 428 -18.18 7.15 13.93
CA LEU A 428 -16.87 6.60 13.57
C LEU A 428 -15.72 7.27 14.32
N LYS A 429 -15.85 8.56 14.62
CA LYS A 429 -14.88 9.27 15.46
C LYS A 429 -14.71 8.55 16.80
N LEU A 430 -15.83 8.29 17.46
CA LEU A 430 -15.86 7.61 18.74
C LEU A 430 -15.46 6.13 18.60
N ALA A 431 -15.85 5.50 17.50
CA ALA A 431 -15.49 4.12 17.20
C ALA A 431 -13.97 3.94 17.21
N LEU A 432 -13.26 4.75 16.42
CA LEU A 432 -11.81 4.60 16.23
C LEU A 432 -10.97 5.04 17.44
N THR A 433 -11.51 5.87 18.33
CA THR A 433 -10.77 6.34 19.51
C THR A 433 -11.11 5.57 20.78
N ASN A 434 -12.36 5.13 20.95
CA ASN A 434 -12.85 4.65 22.24
C ASN A 434 -13.19 3.16 22.25
N THR A 435 -13.32 2.49 21.10
CA THR A 435 -13.74 1.07 21.06
C THR A 435 -12.60 0.09 21.35
N ARG A 436 -11.35 0.55 21.33
CA ARG A 436 -10.16 -0.27 21.61
C ARG A 436 -10.28 -1.09 22.89
N LYS A 437 -10.71 -0.47 23.99
CA LYS A 437 -10.85 -1.13 25.30
C LYS A 437 -11.97 -2.18 25.31
N TYR A 438 -12.98 -2.03 24.43
CA TYR A 438 -14.11 -2.95 24.27
C TYR A 438 -13.82 -4.09 23.27
N GLY A 439 -12.68 -4.04 22.57
CA GLY A 439 -12.18 -5.12 21.73
C GLY A 439 -12.65 -5.08 20.28
N LEU A 440 -13.12 -3.93 19.78
CA LEU A 440 -13.46 -3.76 18.36
C LEU A 440 -12.19 -3.60 17.52
N CYS A 441 -12.10 -4.39 16.45
CA CYS A 441 -11.04 -4.31 15.46
C CYS A 441 -11.69 -3.88 14.14
N MET A 442 -11.43 -2.64 13.69
CA MET A 442 -12.05 -2.13 12.45
C MET A 442 -11.08 -2.31 11.28
N VAL A 443 -11.62 -2.68 10.12
CA VAL A 443 -10.89 -2.81 8.86
C VAL A 443 -11.64 -1.99 7.82
N LEU A 444 -11.06 -0.86 7.43
CA LEU A 444 -11.69 0.13 6.56
C LEU A 444 -11.03 0.12 5.19
N GLY A 445 -11.83 -0.02 4.14
CA GLY A 445 -11.40 0.18 2.77
C GLY A 445 -11.76 1.58 2.29
N VAL A 446 -10.81 2.22 1.61
CA VAL A 446 -10.97 3.52 0.98
C VAL A 446 -10.39 3.47 -0.43
N GLN A 447 -11.24 3.67 -1.43
CA GLN A 447 -10.85 3.77 -2.84
C GLN A 447 -10.49 5.18 -3.25
N ASP A 448 -11.29 6.14 -2.81
CA ASP A 448 -11.20 7.54 -3.18
C ASP A 448 -11.22 8.41 -1.92
N PHE A 449 -10.10 9.09 -1.66
CA PHE A 449 -9.99 10.01 -0.53
C PHE A 449 -10.84 11.26 -0.72
N SER A 450 -11.11 11.68 -1.96
CA SER A 450 -11.94 12.85 -2.25
C SER A 450 -13.37 12.63 -1.76
N GLN A 451 -13.94 11.45 -2.04
CA GLN A 451 -15.27 11.06 -1.53
C GLN A 451 -15.28 10.96 -0.01
N LEU A 452 -14.20 10.46 0.60
CA LEU A 452 -14.08 10.44 2.07
C LEU A 452 -14.13 11.87 2.64
N TYR A 453 -13.42 12.82 2.02
CA TYR A 453 -13.42 14.23 2.44
C TYR A 453 -14.76 14.91 2.20
N GLU A 454 -15.47 14.59 1.12
CA GLU A 454 -16.80 15.13 0.84
C GLU A 454 -17.82 14.70 1.91
N ILE A 455 -17.83 13.42 2.29
CA ILE A 455 -18.81 12.87 3.24
C ILE A 455 -18.50 13.27 4.68
N TYR A 456 -17.23 13.25 5.08
CA TYR A 456 -16.85 13.44 6.48
C TYR A 456 -16.30 14.84 6.77
N GLY A 457 -15.93 15.61 5.75
CA GLY A 457 -15.13 16.83 5.93
C GLY A 457 -13.66 16.52 6.24
N HIS A 458 -12.81 17.54 6.13
CA HIS A 458 -11.36 17.38 6.23
C HIS A 458 -10.86 16.84 7.59
N ASP A 459 -11.41 17.37 8.69
CA ASP A 459 -10.95 17.03 10.04
C ASP A 459 -11.35 15.62 10.48
N LEU A 460 -12.59 15.21 10.20
CA LEU A 460 -13.07 13.89 10.56
C LEU A 460 -12.46 12.82 9.65
N ALA A 461 -12.30 13.08 8.35
CA ALA A 461 -11.57 12.17 7.46
C ALA A 461 -10.11 11.95 7.93
N LYS A 462 -9.41 13.02 8.32
CA LYS A 462 -8.06 12.90 8.92
C LYS A 462 -8.07 12.10 10.22
N THR A 463 -9.11 12.27 11.05
CA THR A 463 -9.30 11.45 12.26
C THR A 463 -9.52 9.98 11.94
N ILE A 464 -10.30 9.66 10.89
CA ILE A 464 -10.54 8.29 10.44
C ILE A 464 -9.23 7.63 9.98
N ILE A 465 -8.45 8.33 9.13
CA ILE A 465 -7.19 7.83 8.59
C ILE A 465 -6.15 7.65 9.70
N SER A 466 -6.02 8.62 10.60
CA SER A 466 -5.05 8.56 11.71
C SER A 466 -5.41 7.56 12.79
N GLY A 467 -6.72 7.33 13.04
CA GLY A 467 -7.22 6.33 13.97
C GLY A 467 -6.87 4.89 13.58
N CYS A 468 -6.67 4.62 12.29
CA CYS A 468 -6.21 3.32 11.79
C CYS A 468 -4.69 3.22 11.81
N GLN A 469 -4.10 2.57 12.81
CA GLN A 469 -2.64 2.55 12.95
C GLN A 469 -1.94 1.56 12.02
N THR A 470 -2.60 0.45 11.66
CA THR A 470 -2.11 -0.43 10.60
C THR A 470 -2.63 0.08 9.26
N LYS A 471 -1.76 0.27 8.27
CA LYS A 471 -2.16 0.78 6.95
C LYS A 471 -1.50 -0.03 5.85
N LEU A 472 -2.30 -0.53 4.92
CA LEU A 472 -1.81 -1.01 3.63
C LEU A 472 -2.13 0.04 2.57
N LEU A 473 -1.08 0.66 2.04
CA LEU A 473 -1.15 1.75 1.07
C LEU A 473 -0.79 1.21 -0.31
N LEU A 474 -1.78 1.11 -1.19
CA LEU A 474 -1.63 0.64 -2.56
C LEU A 474 -1.64 1.83 -3.53
N ARG A 475 -1.50 1.54 -4.82
CA ARG A 475 -1.59 2.55 -5.88
C ARG A 475 -2.88 3.36 -5.78
N VAL A 476 -2.78 4.67 -6.02
CA VAL A 476 -3.91 5.59 -6.22
C VAL A 476 -3.80 6.24 -7.59
N THR A 477 -4.86 6.92 -8.04
CA THR A 477 -4.93 7.50 -9.39
C THR A 477 -4.72 9.01 -9.45
N ASP A 478 -4.85 9.71 -8.33
CA ASP A 478 -4.70 11.17 -8.26
C ASP A 478 -3.49 11.60 -7.42
N GLY A 479 -2.96 12.78 -7.74
CA GLY A 479 -1.75 13.30 -7.10
C GLY A 479 -1.95 13.72 -5.64
N ALA A 480 -3.15 14.16 -5.26
CA ALA A 480 -3.43 14.60 -3.90
C ALA A 480 -3.46 13.41 -2.93
N ALA A 481 -4.13 12.32 -3.31
CA ALA A 481 -4.08 11.06 -2.58
C ALA A 481 -2.66 10.50 -2.55
N ALA A 482 -1.91 10.53 -3.65
CA ALA A 482 -0.54 10.04 -3.67
C ALA A 482 0.38 10.85 -2.73
N LYS A 483 0.17 12.17 -2.63
CA LYS A 483 0.89 13.01 -1.66
C LYS A 483 0.48 12.70 -0.23
N LEU A 484 -0.80 12.53 0.05
CA LEU A 484 -1.29 12.09 1.35
C LEU A 484 -0.66 10.75 1.77
N LEU A 485 -0.63 9.75 0.88
CA LEU A 485 -0.02 8.45 1.17
C LEU A 485 1.50 8.55 1.41
N SER A 486 2.19 9.37 0.63
CA SER A 486 3.61 9.70 0.84
C SER A 486 3.84 10.32 2.23
N ASP A 487 3.02 11.30 2.61
CA ASP A 487 3.13 12.00 3.89
C ASP A 487 2.82 11.06 5.07
N LEU A 488 1.90 10.11 4.91
CA LEU A 488 1.61 9.06 5.91
C LEU A 488 2.81 8.12 6.15
N MET A 489 3.67 7.92 5.15
CA MET A 489 4.90 7.13 5.26
C MET A 489 6.08 7.95 5.82
N GLY A 490 5.99 9.28 5.72
CA GLY A 490 6.96 10.20 6.28
C GLY A 490 8.23 10.35 5.44
N GLN A 491 9.23 10.96 6.05
CA GLN A 491 10.48 11.37 5.41
C GLN A 491 11.69 10.73 6.08
N ALA A 492 12.79 10.67 5.34
CA ALA A 492 14.10 10.24 5.82
C ALA A 492 15.12 11.36 5.61
N GLU A 493 16.03 11.51 6.58
CA GLU A 493 17.22 12.34 6.40
C GLU A 493 18.35 11.47 5.84
N VAL A 494 18.82 11.81 4.64
CA VAL A 494 19.86 11.08 3.92
C VAL A 494 21.10 11.97 3.81
N ASP A 495 22.26 11.38 4.08
CA ASP A 495 23.56 11.97 3.83
C ASP A 495 24.01 11.57 2.43
N GLU A 496 23.74 12.43 1.45
CA GLU A 496 24.08 12.23 0.05
C GLU A 496 25.52 12.61 -0.20
N LYS A 497 26.26 11.73 -0.86
CA LYS A 497 27.64 12.02 -1.22
C LYS A 497 27.69 12.51 -2.66
N GLU A 498 27.90 13.81 -2.80
CA GLU A 498 28.13 14.45 -4.10
C GLU A 498 29.63 14.52 -4.36
N GLU A 499 30.08 13.90 -5.46
CA GLU A 499 31.42 14.10 -5.98
C GLU A 499 31.42 15.31 -6.90
N THR A 500 32.17 16.35 -6.52
CA THR A 500 32.46 17.47 -7.42
C THR A 500 33.87 17.32 -7.95
N LEU A 501 33.98 17.25 -9.27
CA LEU A 501 35.24 17.26 -9.99
C LEU A 501 35.57 18.71 -10.36
N SER A 502 36.67 19.23 -9.82
CA SER A 502 37.18 20.56 -10.20
C SER A 502 38.33 20.37 -11.18
N TYR A 503 38.17 20.91 -12.39
CA TYR A 503 39.16 20.82 -13.47
C TYR A 503 39.99 22.10 -13.55
N GLY A 504 41.32 21.94 -13.50
CA GLY A 504 42.28 23.01 -13.79
C GLY A 504 42.86 22.88 -15.21
N LEU A 505 43.47 23.96 -15.71
CA LEU A 505 44.22 23.94 -16.98
C LEU A 505 45.55 23.17 -16.89
N SER A 506 45.96 22.76 -15.68
CA SER A 506 47.18 21.98 -15.42
C SER A 506 46.84 20.77 -14.54
N PRO A 507 47.39 19.57 -14.83
CA PRO A 507 47.07 18.32 -14.12
C PRO A 507 47.44 18.32 -12.62
N GLU A 508 48.25 19.27 -12.18
CA GLU A 508 48.64 19.46 -10.77
C GLU A 508 47.55 20.17 -9.93
N ARG A 509 46.48 20.66 -10.56
CA ARG A 509 45.37 21.39 -9.92
C ARG A 509 44.03 20.66 -9.95
N ASP A 510 44.00 19.44 -10.47
CA ASP A 510 42.78 18.64 -10.50
C ASP A 510 42.50 18.06 -9.11
N GLY A 511 41.31 18.34 -8.59
CA GLY A 511 40.90 17.93 -7.25
C GLY A 511 39.57 17.18 -7.28
N VAL A 512 39.53 16.03 -6.59
CA VAL A 512 38.28 15.33 -6.28
C VAL A 512 37.85 15.72 -4.88
N SER A 513 36.77 16.50 -4.77
CA SER A 513 36.16 16.84 -3.50
C SER A 513 34.85 16.09 -3.35
N VAL A 514 34.75 15.24 -2.32
CA VAL A 514 33.50 14.58 -1.93
C VAL A 514 32.85 15.44 -0.86
N PHE A 515 31.70 16.02 -1.17
CA PHE A 515 30.89 16.76 -0.21
C PHE A 515 29.73 15.88 0.23
N ALA A 516 29.49 15.84 1.53
CA ALA A 516 28.31 15.20 2.10
C ALA A 516 27.24 16.27 2.29
N ARG A 517 26.10 16.12 1.61
CA ARG A 517 24.95 17.00 1.74
C ARG A 517 23.82 16.26 2.43
N ARG A 518 23.40 16.79 3.57
CA ARG A 518 22.18 16.31 4.24
C ARG A 518 20.96 16.82 3.51
N SER A 519 20.07 15.92 3.13
CA SER A 519 18.79 16.24 2.52
C SER A 519 17.66 15.49 3.23
N MET A 520 16.51 16.15 3.34
CA MET A 520 15.27 15.51 3.74
C MET A 520 14.54 15.08 2.46
N ARG A 521 14.16 13.81 2.37
CA ARG A 521 13.39 13.28 1.24
C ARG A 521 12.18 12.50 1.74
N ASP A 522 11.09 12.56 0.99
CA ASP A 522 9.96 11.65 1.16
C ASP A 522 10.47 10.20 1.05
N LEU A 523 10.05 9.33 1.98
CA LEU A 523 10.53 7.94 1.99
C LEU A 523 10.15 7.21 0.69
N VAL A 524 8.98 7.53 0.16
CA VAL A 524 8.45 7.06 -1.11
C VAL A 524 7.84 8.25 -1.82
N LEU A 525 8.23 8.50 -3.07
CA LEU A 525 7.71 9.62 -3.85
C LEU A 525 6.27 9.36 -4.28
N SER A 526 5.47 10.42 -4.40
CA SER A 526 4.10 10.33 -4.94
C SER A 526 4.07 9.68 -6.34
N SER A 527 5.09 9.91 -7.18
CA SER A 527 5.20 9.27 -8.50
C SER A 527 5.42 7.77 -8.43
N GLU A 528 6.13 7.27 -7.40
CA GLU A 528 6.31 5.83 -7.18
C GLU A 528 4.99 5.19 -6.75
N ILE A 529 4.19 5.89 -5.93
CA ILE A 529 2.87 5.43 -5.51
C ILE A 529 1.91 5.36 -6.71
N LEU A 530 1.91 6.38 -7.57
CA LEU A 530 1.07 6.41 -8.79
C LEU A 530 1.41 5.30 -9.80
N THR A 531 2.65 4.80 -9.78
CA THR A 531 3.15 3.78 -10.72
C THR A 531 3.31 2.40 -10.07
N LEU A 532 2.84 2.22 -8.84
CA LEU A 532 2.87 0.94 -8.13
C LEU A 532 2.12 -0.16 -8.92
N PRO A 533 2.74 -1.34 -9.13
CA PRO A 533 2.03 -2.47 -9.70
C PRO A 533 0.85 -2.92 -8.83
N ASP A 534 -0.14 -3.58 -9.43
CA ASP A 534 -1.23 -4.20 -8.68
C ASP A 534 -0.69 -5.27 -7.71
N MET A 535 -1.43 -5.51 -6.62
CA MET A 535 -1.04 -6.40 -5.52
C MET A 535 0.31 -6.05 -4.86
N THR A 536 0.77 -4.82 -5.04
CA THR A 536 1.99 -4.28 -4.44
C THR A 536 1.65 -3.01 -3.67
N GLY A 537 2.23 -2.85 -2.48
CA GLY A 537 1.99 -1.67 -1.67
C GLY A 537 2.99 -1.49 -0.56
N TYR A 538 2.69 -0.53 0.29
CA TYR A 538 3.47 -0.20 1.48
C TYR A 538 2.64 -0.49 2.73
N LEU A 539 3.18 -1.34 3.59
CA LEU A 539 2.60 -1.70 4.87
C LEU A 539 3.24 -0.89 5.99
N VAL A 540 2.39 -0.15 6.70
CA VAL A 540 2.73 0.58 7.92
C VAL A 540 2.10 -0.17 9.09
N ILE A 541 2.90 -0.55 10.08
CA ILE A 541 2.42 -1.15 11.33
C ILE A 541 2.77 -0.22 12.51
N PRO A 542 1.99 -0.24 13.61
CA PRO A 542 2.22 0.65 14.74
C PRO A 542 3.49 0.31 15.51
N GLY A 543 4.14 1.34 16.07
CA GLY A 543 5.34 1.22 16.91
C GLY A 543 6.61 1.59 16.16
N ASP A 544 7.77 1.30 16.77
CA ASP A 544 9.09 1.55 16.18
C ASP A 544 9.46 0.44 15.18
N TYR A 545 8.73 0.38 14.08
CA TYR A 545 8.96 -0.57 12.99
C TYR A 545 9.19 0.17 11.67
N PRO A 546 10.06 -0.36 10.79
CA PRO A 546 10.20 0.20 9.45
C PRO A 546 8.91 -0.05 8.63
N ILE A 547 8.71 0.78 7.61
CA ILE A 547 7.67 0.59 6.61
C ILE A 547 8.14 -0.50 5.65
N ALA A 548 7.25 -1.40 5.27
CA ALA A 548 7.59 -2.49 4.37
C ALA A 548 6.96 -2.32 2.99
N ARG A 549 7.75 -2.49 1.94
CA ARG A 549 7.21 -2.77 0.61
C ARG A 549 6.79 -4.24 0.56
N VAL A 550 5.50 -4.48 0.33
CA VAL A 550 4.88 -5.82 0.32
C VAL A 550 4.31 -6.13 -1.06
N GLN A 551 4.34 -7.40 -1.43
CA GLN A 551 3.76 -7.93 -2.65
C GLN A 551 3.03 -9.23 -2.33
N TYR A 552 1.86 -9.41 -2.91
CA TYR A 552 1.03 -10.60 -2.73
C TYR A 552 0.42 -11.06 -4.06
N GLY A 553 -0.14 -12.27 -4.07
CA GLY A 553 -0.76 -12.85 -5.25
C GLY A 553 -2.28 -12.83 -5.19
N TYR A 554 -2.92 -13.04 -6.34
CA TYR A 554 -4.34 -13.34 -6.41
C TYR A 554 -4.58 -14.77 -5.88
N VAL A 555 -5.50 -14.89 -4.93
CA VAL A 555 -5.95 -16.16 -4.40
C VAL A 555 -7.43 -16.32 -4.75
N PRO A 556 -7.78 -17.26 -5.66
CA PRO A 556 -9.19 -17.54 -5.96
C PRO A 556 -9.91 -17.95 -4.67
N THR A 557 -11.15 -17.50 -4.54
CA THR A 557 -11.99 -17.84 -3.39
C THR A 557 -13.27 -18.46 -3.90
N ASP A 558 -13.55 -19.67 -3.42
CA ASP A 558 -14.71 -20.44 -3.83
C ASP A 558 -16.00 -19.78 -3.32
N LYS A 559 -17.04 -19.86 -4.14
CA LYS A 559 -18.38 -19.39 -3.77
C LYS A 559 -19.10 -20.49 -3.00
N GLN A 560 -19.40 -20.23 -1.73
CA GLN A 560 -20.09 -21.13 -0.82
C GLN A 560 -21.59 -20.84 -0.71
N ALA A 561 -22.01 -19.60 -0.99
CA ALA A 561 -23.38 -19.15 -0.91
C ALA A 561 -23.74 -18.19 -2.06
N GLU A 562 -25.03 -18.00 -2.30
CA GLU A 562 -25.50 -16.94 -3.20
C GLU A 562 -25.31 -15.56 -2.55
N GLY A 563 -24.80 -14.61 -3.34
CA GLY A 563 -24.54 -13.25 -2.83
C GLY A 563 -25.81 -12.45 -2.53
N PHE A 564 -26.94 -12.81 -3.16
CA PHE A 564 -28.22 -12.16 -2.94
C PHE A 564 -29.35 -13.07 -3.41
N VAL A 565 -30.39 -13.19 -2.59
CA VAL A 565 -31.62 -13.93 -2.90
C VAL A 565 -32.76 -12.94 -2.86
N GLU A 566 -33.35 -12.64 -4.01
CA GLU A 566 -34.38 -11.60 -4.10
C GLU A 566 -35.63 -11.97 -3.29
N ARG A 567 -36.11 -11.01 -2.49
CA ARG A 567 -37.33 -11.17 -1.73
C ARG A 567 -38.56 -11.04 -2.62
N GLN A 568 -39.38 -12.09 -2.64
CA GLN A 568 -40.63 -12.11 -3.37
C GLN A 568 -41.64 -11.09 -2.81
N GLY A 569 -42.48 -10.51 -3.68
CA GLY A 569 -43.55 -9.59 -3.30
C GLY A 569 -43.23 -8.09 -3.37
N PHE A 570 -41.97 -7.70 -3.68
CA PHE A 570 -41.58 -6.30 -3.91
C PHE A 570 -41.49 -5.90 -5.39
N SER A 571 -41.59 -6.87 -6.31
CA SER A 571 -41.60 -6.60 -7.75
C SER A 571 -42.88 -5.86 -8.14
N ILE A 572 -42.75 -4.67 -8.72
CA ILE A 572 -43.84 -4.07 -9.50
C ILE A 572 -44.05 -4.98 -10.71
N SER A 573 -45.09 -5.81 -10.69
CA SER A 573 -45.47 -6.57 -11.87
C SER A 573 -46.02 -5.59 -12.92
N PHE A 574 -45.17 -5.17 -13.84
CA PHE A 574 -45.57 -4.40 -15.02
C PHE A 574 -46.28 -5.26 -16.08
N LYS A 575 -46.62 -6.52 -15.79
CA LYS A 575 -47.48 -7.28 -16.69
C LYS A 575 -48.78 -6.50 -16.85
N PRO A 576 -49.12 -5.99 -18.06
CA PRO A 576 -50.41 -5.38 -18.27
C PRO A 576 -51.45 -6.44 -17.90
N ALA A 577 -52.36 -6.09 -16.99
CA ALA A 577 -53.48 -6.95 -16.67
C ALA A 577 -54.26 -7.16 -17.98
N VAL A 578 -54.07 -8.32 -18.62
CA VAL A 578 -54.93 -8.73 -19.71
C VAL A 578 -56.32 -8.88 -19.07
N PRO A 579 -57.34 -8.12 -19.50
CA PRO A 579 -58.68 -8.28 -18.98
C PRO A 579 -59.09 -9.73 -19.19
N ALA A 580 -59.51 -10.40 -18.13
CA ALA A 580 -60.03 -11.75 -18.22
C ALA A 580 -61.29 -11.73 -19.09
N GLY A 581 -61.16 -12.19 -20.34
CA GLY A 581 -62.29 -12.35 -21.24
C GLY A 581 -61.97 -12.01 -22.68
N THR A 582 -61.43 -12.99 -23.41
CA THR A 582 -61.93 -13.40 -24.74
C THR A 582 -61.10 -14.61 -25.17
N ALA A 583 -61.80 -15.71 -25.43
CA ALA A 583 -61.20 -16.93 -25.97
C ALA A 583 -60.54 -16.63 -27.33
N PRO A 584 -59.41 -17.28 -27.67
CA PRO A 584 -58.79 -17.09 -28.97
C PRO A 584 -59.66 -17.76 -30.04
N LEU A 585 -60.19 -16.96 -30.97
CA LEU A 585 -60.76 -17.44 -32.22
C LEU A 585 -59.62 -17.96 -33.09
N ALA A 586 -59.69 -19.25 -33.43
CA ALA A 586 -58.85 -19.87 -34.42
C ALA A 586 -59.11 -19.23 -35.79
N ALA A 587 -58.05 -18.84 -36.49
CA ALA A 587 -58.08 -18.65 -37.94
C ALA A 587 -56.78 -19.22 -38.54
N ALA A 588 -56.97 -20.11 -39.49
CA ALA A 588 -55.94 -20.89 -40.16
C ALA A 588 -55.23 -20.10 -41.28
N SER A 589 -53.96 -20.46 -41.47
CA SER A 589 -53.22 -20.61 -42.73
C SER A 589 -53.24 -19.49 -43.78
N GLN A 590 -52.04 -19.02 -44.15
CA GLN A 590 -51.50 -19.27 -45.50
C GLN A 590 -50.01 -18.92 -45.62
N VAL A 591 -49.27 -19.87 -46.18
CA VAL A 591 -47.93 -19.73 -46.72
C VAL A 591 -48.06 -19.29 -48.18
N ALA A 592 -47.33 -18.25 -48.60
CA ALA A 592 -46.94 -18.05 -49.99
C ALA A 592 -45.58 -17.33 -50.06
N GLN A 593 -44.68 -17.92 -50.84
CA GLN A 593 -43.29 -17.52 -51.07
C GLN A 593 -43.15 -16.38 -52.10
N GLY A 594 -42.01 -15.70 -52.04
CA GLY A 594 -41.44 -14.79 -53.04
C GLY A 594 -40.93 -13.53 -52.33
N GLY A 595 -39.65 -13.31 -52.07
CA GLY A 595 -38.47 -13.54 -52.89
C GLY A 595 -38.01 -12.18 -53.41
N GLN A 596 -37.07 -11.53 -52.71
CA GLN A 596 -35.99 -10.70 -53.27
C GLN A 596 -35.14 -10.06 -52.16
N ASP A 597 -33.85 -10.00 -52.46
CA ASP A 597 -32.71 -9.44 -51.71
C ASP A 597 -33.00 -8.16 -50.92
N PHE A 598 -32.33 -7.97 -49.79
CA PHE A 598 -31.43 -6.81 -49.59
C PHE A 598 -30.54 -7.04 -48.36
N ALA A 599 -29.23 -6.92 -48.60
CA ALA A 599 -28.16 -7.02 -47.64
C ALA A 599 -28.13 -5.83 -46.65
N GLN A 600 -27.50 -6.08 -45.50
CA GLN A 600 -27.08 -5.07 -44.52
C GLN A 600 -26.32 -3.90 -45.16
N PRO A 601 -26.32 -2.74 -44.49
CA PRO A 601 -25.09 -1.98 -44.43
C PRO A 601 -24.73 -1.51 -43.02
N ASP A 602 -23.44 -1.66 -42.71
CA ASP A 602 -22.69 -0.92 -41.69
C ASP A 602 -22.06 0.35 -42.33
N PRO A 603 -21.34 1.24 -41.62
CA PRO A 603 -21.50 2.70 -41.74
C PRO A 603 -20.35 3.37 -42.50
N LEU A 604 -20.58 4.61 -42.95
CA LEU A 604 -19.63 5.71 -43.25
C LEU A 604 -20.01 6.42 -44.55
N SER A 605 -20.42 7.69 -44.47
CA SER A 605 -20.03 8.66 -45.51
C SER A 605 -20.11 10.12 -45.04
N ARG A 606 -19.03 10.81 -45.38
CA ARG A 606 -18.69 12.24 -45.27
C ARG A 606 -19.71 13.20 -45.88
N ALA A 607 -19.77 14.41 -45.33
CA ALA A 607 -20.06 15.66 -46.04
C ALA A 607 -19.18 16.77 -45.43
N LYS A 608 -18.08 17.16 -46.09
CA LYS A 608 -17.86 18.33 -46.97
C LYS A 608 -17.99 19.71 -46.28
N VAL A 609 -16.86 20.41 -46.32
CA VAL A 609 -16.52 21.73 -45.76
C VAL A 609 -16.83 22.84 -46.77
N GLY A 610 -17.25 24.02 -46.26
CA GLY A 610 -17.27 25.32 -46.93
C GLY A 610 -16.93 26.44 -45.91
N PRO A 611 -16.46 27.63 -46.36
CA PRO A 611 -15.34 28.34 -45.73
C PRO A 611 -15.69 29.44 -44.70
N GLU A 612 -14.67 29.83 -43.94
CA GLU A 612 -14.60 30.87 -42.89
C GLU A 612 -15.02 32.29 -43.32
N PRO A 613 -15.36 33.13 -42.33
CA PRO A 613 -15.02 34.55 -42.37
C PRO A 613 -14.12 35.00 -41.19
N GLU A 614 -13.30 36.01 -41.50
CA GLU A 614 -12.29 36.69 -40.66
C GLU A 614 -12.84 37.50 -39.45
N PRO A 615 -11.96 37.94 -38.52
CA PRO A 615 -12.34 38.39 -37.18
C PRO A 615 -12.59 39.90 -37.08
N GLY A 616 -13.68 40.28 -36.41
CA GLY A 616 -14.03 41.65 -36.05
C GLY A 616 -14.02 41.89 -34.54
N ALA A 617 -13.40 43.00 -34.14
CA ALA A 617 -13.12 43.44 -32.78
C ALA A 617 -14.33 43.49 -31.83
N GLY A 618 -14.13 43.08 -30.58
CA GLY A 618 -15.11 43.14 -29.49
C GLY A 618 -14.52 43.77 -28.23
N SER A 619 -15.12 44.90 -27.85
CA SER A 619 -14.76 45.83 -26.77
C SER A 619 -14.80 45.27 -25.35
N THR A 620 -13.83 45.69 -24.54
CA THR A 620 -13.76 45.59 -23.08
C THR A 620 -14.81 46.42 -22.35
N LYS A 621 -15.54 45.82 -21.40
CA LYS A 621 -16.04 46.50 -20.18
C LYS A 621 -15.98 45.58 -18.95
N PRO A 622 -15.78 46.14 -17.73
CA PRO A 622 -15.28 45.40 -16.58
C PRO A 622 -16.38 44.83 -15.68
N ASN A 623 -16.06 43.71 -15.02
CA ASN A 623 -16.85 43.03 -14.00
C ASN A 623 -16.59 43.67 -12.61
N PRO A 624 -17.57 44.29 -11.94
CA PRO A 624 -17.39 44.92 -10.64
C PRO A 624 -17.83 43.97 -9.50
N LEU A 625 -16.93 43.12 -9.01
CA LEU A 625 -17.11 42.37 -7.74
C LEU A 625 -15.80 41.73 -7.24
N ALA A 626 -14.68 42.42 -7.46
CA ALA A 626 -13.35 41.97 -7.02
C ALA A 626 -12.68 42.89 -5.97
N ASP A 627 -13.39 43.87 -5.41
CA ASP A 627 -12.85 44.76 -4.35
C ASP A 627 -13.62 44.65 -3.04
N ALA A 628 -13.83 43.41 -2.57
CA ALA A 628 -14.21 43.13 -1.18
C ALA A 628 -13.91 41.68 -0.78
N LEU A 629 -12.66 41.21 -0.99
CA LEU A 629 -12.05 40.09 -0.25
C LEU A 629 -10.52 40.18 -0.31
#